data_AF-A0A162J0U1-F1
#
_entry.id   AF-A0A162J0U1-F1
#
_cell.length_a   1.000
_cell.length_b   1.000
_cell.length_c   1.000
_cell.angle_alpha   90.00
_cell.angle_beta   90.00
_cell.angle_gamma   90.00
#
_symmetry.space_group_name_H-M   'P 1'
#
loop_
_entity.id
_entity.type
_entity.pdbx_description
1 polymer ?
#
loop_
_entity_poly.entity_id
_entity_poly.type
_entity_poly.pdbx_seq_one_letter_code
_entity_poly.pdbx_strand_id
1 'polypeptide(L)'
;MEELTRWHRPRLRALASAGPDVIAVETLPSVREVHAVVAALRGSPIPAWITVSARGNSTAAGERLAEAFAVAAASDDVIGVGVNCCSPADVAAAARLARRATGKLVVVYPNSGEVWDAPTRRWTGDPAFDSALVASWLDAGADVIGGCCRVGPAAIAALARLLERTGPG
;
A
#
# COMPACT_ATOMS: atom_id res chain seq x y z
N MET A 1 18.04 -6.17 11.56
CA MET A 1 16.66 -5.95 12.01
C MET A 1 16.59 -4.81 13.01
N GLU A 2 17.28 -4.93 14.14
CA GLU A 2 17.26 -3.92 15.20
C GLU A 2 17.66 -2.50 14.75
N GLU A 3 18.67 -2.40 13.88
CA GLU A 3 19.08 -1.12 13.29
C GLU A 3 17.95 -0.44 12.50
N LEU A 4 17.23 -1.17 11.65
CA LEU A 4 16.08 -0.64 10.90
C LEU A 4 14.97 -0.19 11.85
N THR A 5 14.69 -0.96 12.91
CA THR A 5 13.71 -0.57 13.92
C THR A 5 14.13 0.72 14.62
N ARG A 6 15.40 0.85 14.98
CA ARG A 6 15.96 2.06 15.61
C ARG A 6 15.88 3.26 14.68
N TRP A 7 16.04 3.04 13.37
CA TRP A 7 15.91 4.08 12.35
C TRP A 7 14.46 4.56 12.19
N HIS A 8 13.48 3.66 12.12
CA HIS A 8 12.06 4.02 11.94
C HIS A 8 11.42 4.63 13.19
N ARG A 9 11.76 4.14 14.39
CA ARG A 9 11.08 4.49 15.65
C ARG A 9 11.00 6.01 15.94
N PRO A 10 12.07 6.82 15.85
CA PRO A 10 11.97 8.25 16.15
C PRO A 10 11.03 8.97 15.16
N ARG A 11 11.04 8.61 13.88
CA ARG A 11 10.17 9.20 12.87
C ARG A 11 8.69 8.89 13.13
N LEU A 12 8.38 7.63 13.44
CA LEU A 12 7.01 7.22 13.77
C LEU A 12 6.51 7.89 15.05
N ARG A 13 7.36 8.04 16.08
CA ARG A 13 7.01 8.77 17.30
C ARG A 13 6.75 10.26 17.04
N ALA A 14 7.56 10.89 16.20
CA ALA A 14 7.34 12.29 15.83
C ALA A 14 6.00 12.47 15.12
N LEU A 15 5.67 11.61 14.15
CA LEU A 15 4.37 11.63 13.47
C LEU A 15 3.22 11.38 14.45
N ALA A 16 3.32 10.37 15.31
CA ALA A 16 2.31 10.07 16.32
C ALA A 16 2.06 11.25 17.28
N SER A 17 3.11 12.01 17.63
CA SER A 17 2.99 13.17 18.52
C SER A 17 2.21 14.34 17.91
N ALA A 18 2.07 14.39 16.59
CA ALA A 18 1.23 15.37 15.91
C ALA A 18 -0.27 15.00 15.94
N GLY A 19 -0.61 13.82 16.46
CA GLY A 19 -1.99 13.35 16.62
C GLY A 19 -2.79 13.11 15.33
N PRO A 20 -2.22 12.52 14.26
CA PRO A 20 -3.02 12.14 13.09
C PRO A 20 -3.97 10.99 13.42
N ASP A 21 -5.03 10.81 12.62
CA ASP A 21 -5.95 9.67 12.80
C ASP A 21 -5.28 8.32 12.55
N VAL A 22 -4.40 8.27 11.53
CA VAL A 22 -3.68 7.06 11.08
C VAL A 22 -2.30 7.47 10.55
N ILE A 23 -1.29 6.62 10.76
CA ILE A 23 0.01 6.73 10.10
C ILE A 23 0.07 5.81 8.88
N ALA A 24 0.32 6.38 7.70
CA ALA A 24 0.61 5.60 6.49
C ALA A 24 2.10 5.24 6.45
N VAL A 25 2.45 3.98 6.65
CA VAL A 25 3.82 3.49 6.41
C VAL A 25 3.87 2.82 5.05
N GLU A 26 4.35 3.56 4.06
CA GLU A 26 4.20 3.18 2.66
C GLU A 26 5.49 2.77 1.97
N THR A 27 5.34 2.07 0.85
CA THR A 27 6.42 1.70 -0.08
C THR A 27 7.53 0.88 0.56
N LEU A 28 7.21 0.01 1.51
CA LEU A 28 8.22 -0.88 2.08
C LEU A 28 8.68 -1.89 1.01
N PRO A 29 10.00 -2.08 0.81
CA PRO A 29 10.52 -2.89 -0.28
C PRO A 29 10.67 -4.38 0.08
N SER A 30 10.67 -4.73 1.37
CA SER A 30 11.09 -6.06 1.85
C SER A 30 10.33 -6.52 3.09
N VAL A 31 10.25 -7.84 3.28
CA VAL A 31 9.65 -8.45 4.50
C VAL A 31 10.45 -8.04 5.74
N ARG A 32 11.78 -7.99 5.60
CA ARG A 32 12.70 -7.55 6.66
C ARG A 32 12.33 -6.16 7.19
N GLU A 33 12.03 -5.21 6.31
CA GLU A 33 11.68 -3.86 6.74
C GLU A 33 10.28 -3.79 7.36
N VAL A 34 9.32 -4.59 6.86
CA VAL A 34 7.99 -4.72 7.47
C VAL A 34 8.08 -5.17 8.92
N HIS A 35 8.89 -6.20 9.22
CA HIS A 35 9.15 -6.60 10.61
C HIS A 35 9.71 -5.44 11.46
N ALA A 36 10.57 -4.62 10.86
CA ALA A 36 11.27 -3.57 11.58
C ALA A 36 10.32 -2.43 11.95
N VAL A 37 9.42 -2.09 11.02
CA VAL A 37 8.33 -1.12 11.20
C VAL A 37 7.32 -1.62 12.22
N VAL A 38 6.87 -2.89 12.13
CA VAL A 38 5.96 -3.48 13.13
C VAL A 38 6.56 -3.40 14.54
N ALA A 39 7.84 -3.74 14.69
CA ALA A 39 8.53 -3.61 15.98
C ALA A 39 8.66 -2.14 16.44
N ALA A 40 8.76 -1.19 15.51
CA ALA A 40 8.84 0.24 15.80
C ALA A 40 7.48 0.83 16.21
N LEU A 41 6.39 0.32 15.65
CA LEU A 41 5.00 0.71 15.92
C LEU A 41 4.45 0.16 17.24
N ARG A 42 5.04 -0.91 17.80
CA ARG A 42 4.53 -1.56 19.03
C ARG A 42 4.20 -0.56 20.14
N GLY A 43 2.92 -0.49 20.53
CA GLY A 43 2.42 0.40 21.58
C GLY A 43 2.27 1.86 21.14
N SER A 44 2.14 2.10 19.84
CA SER A 44 1.83 3.41 19.29
C SER A 44 0.41 3.82 19.71
N PRO A 45 0.20 5.08 20.15
CA PRO A 45 -1.16 5.57 20.41
C PRO A 45 -1.96 5.82 19.13
N ILE A 46 -1.28 5.89 17.98
CA ILE A 46 -1.89 6.10 16.67
C ILE A 46 -1.77 4.81 15.84
N PRO A 47 -2.88 4.29 15.28
CA PRO A 47 -2.84 3.12 14.41
C PRO A 47 -2.14 3.43 13.09
N ALA A 48 -1.65 2.39 12.41
CA ALA A 48 -1.02 2.53 11.11
C ALA A 48 -1.60 1.57 10.07
N TRP A 49 -1.45 1.90 8.79
CA TRP A 49 -1.45 0.87 7.74
C TRP A 49 -0.04 0.70 7.18
N ILE A 50 0.23 -0.48 6.63
CA ILE A 50 1.50 -0.78 5.98
C ILE A 50 1.26 -1.18 4.53
N THR A 51 1.89 -0.48 3.59
CA THR A 51 1.89 -0.89 2.18
C THR A 51 3.28 -1.24 1.67
N VAL A 52 3.32 -2.25 0.80
CA VAL A 52 4.54 -2.83 0.24
C VAL A 52 4.58 -2.54 -1.25
N SER A 53 5.74 -2.16 -1.78
CA SER A 53 5.93 -2.08 -3.23
C SER A 53 6.05 -3.49 -3.79
N ALA A 54 5.11 -3.87 -4.67
CA ALA A 54 5.02 -5.20 -5.25
C ALA A 54 5.53 -5.25 -6.69
N ARG A 55 6.00 -6.44 -7.08
CA ARG A 55 6.30 -6.85 -8.47
C ARG A 55 5.67 -8.22 -8.69
N GLY A 56 4.49 -8.25 -9.29
CA GLY A 56 3.65 -9.44 -9.28
C GLY A 56 3.36 -9.93 -7.86
N ASN A 57 3.69 -11.19 -7.56
CA ASN A 57 3.47 -11.79 -6.23
C ASN A 57 4.66 -11.65 -5.25
N SER A 58 5.65 -10.82 -5.60
CA SER A 58 6.83 -10.57 -4.78
C SER A 58 6.89 -9.12 -4.29
N THR A 59 7.58 -8.90 -3.18
CA THR A 59 8.05 -7.58 -2.77
C THR A 59 9.05 -7.02 -3.80
N ALA A 60 9.36 -5.73 -3.75
CA ALA A 60 10.39 -5.12 -4.59
C ALA A 60 11.79 -5.74 -4.39
N ALA A 61 12.06 -6.31 -3.20
CA ALA A 61 13.28 -7.04 -2.89
C ALA A 61 13.23 -8.55 -3.21
N GLY A 62 12.11 -9.05 -3.75
CA GLY A 62 11.98 -10.40 -4.31
C GLY A 62 11.41 -11.45 -3.37
N GLU A 63 11.12 -11.12 -2.10
CA GLU A 63 10.47 -12.06 -1.17
C GLU A 63 8.98 -12.22 -1.48
N ARG A 64 8.34 -13.24 -0.90
CA ARG A 64 6.91 -13.47 -1.10
C ARG A 64 6.08 -12.34 -0.49
N LEU A 65 5.22 -11.72 -1.30
CA LEU A 65 4.38 -10.61 -0.86
C LEU A 65 3.42 -11.02 0.27
N ALA A 66 2.89 -12.25 0.22
CA ALA A 66 2.03 -12.80 1.27
C ALA A 66 2.68 -12.84 2.65
N GLU A 67 4.01 -13.03 2.71
CA GLU A 67 4.75 -13.06 3.97
C GLU A 67 4.82 -11.66 4.60
N ALA A 68 5.06 -10.63 3.78
CA ALA A 68 5.02 -9.24 4.23
C ALA A 68 3.65 -8.89 4.82
N PHE A 69 2.56 -9.30 4.16
CA PHE A 69 1.21 -9.07 4.66
C PHE A 69 0.93 -9.81 5.96
N ALA A 70 1.33 -11.07 6.08
CA ALA A 70 1.16 -11.85 7.31
C ALA A 70 1.86 -11.20 8.51
N VAL A 71 3.09 -10.71 8.31
CA VAL A 71 3.86 -10.02 9.34
C VAL A 71 3.17 -8.73 9.79
N ALA A 72 2.74 -7.90 8.85
CA ALA A 72 2.04 -6.65 9.16
C ALA A 72 0.69 -6.91 9.85
N ALA A 73 -0.08 -7.87 9.34
CA ALA A 73 -1.41 -8.19 9.84
C ALA A 73 -1.42 -8.73 11.27
N ALA A 74 -0.34 -9.36 11.71
CA ALA A 74 -0.21 -9.92 13.07
C ALA A 74 -0.07 -8.86 14.18
N SER A 75 0.14 -7.58 13.85
CA SER A 75 0.26 -6.50 14.82
C SER A 75 -1.07 -5.76 15.01
N ASP A 76 -1.53 -5.62 16.25
CA ASP A 76 -2.75 -4.87 16.57
C ASP A 76 -2.61 -3.35 16.34
N ASP A 77 -1.37 -2.83 16.34
CA ASP A 77 -1.08 -1.43 15.98
C ASP A 77 -1.26 -1.17 14.47
N VAL A 78 -1.40 -2.23 13.66
CA VAL A 78 -1.64 -2.16 12.21
C VAL A 78 -3.10 -2.46 11.92
N ILE A 79 -3.80 -1.51 11.31
CA ILE A 79 -5.23 -1.58 10.95
C ILE A 79 -5.49 -1.87 9.47
N GLY A 80 -4.43 -1.89 8.65
CA GLY A 80 -4.54 -2.17 7.23
C GLY A 80 -3.23 -2.59 6.59
N VAL A 81 -3.32 -3.40 5.54
CA VAL A 81 -2.18 -3.86 4.75
C VAL A 81 -2.50 -3.76 3.26
N GLY A 82 -1.47 -3.63 2.43
CA GLY A 82 -1.66 -3.76 0.99
C GLY A 82 -0.49 -3.24 0.18
N VAL A 83 -0.78 -2.60 -0.96
CA VAL A 83 0.26 -2.21 -1.92
C VAL A 83 0.12 -0.78 -2.40
N ASN A 84 1.26 -0.18 -2.65
CA ASN A 84 1.36 1.07 -3.38
C ASN A 84 2.61 1.09 -4.24
N CYS A 85 2.72 2.10 -5.10
CA CYS A 85 3.88 2.29 -5.97
C CYS A 85 4.23 1.03 -6.79
N CYS A 86 3.20 0.34 -7.26
CA CYS A 86 3.28 -0.82 -8.15
C CYS A 86 2.46 -0.58 -9.42
N SER A 87 2.51 -1.52 -10.36
CA SER A 87 1.68 -1.47 -11.56
C SER A 87 0.20 -1.66 -11.18
N PRO A 88 -0.75 -0.90 -11.78
CA PRO A 88 -2.19 -1.17 -11.68
C PRO A 88 -2.58 -2.63 -11.94
N ALA A 89 -1.84 -3.32 -12.82
CA ALA A 89 -2.08 -4.72 -13.17
C ALA A 89 -1.78 -5.70 -12.02
N ASP A 90 -0.88 -5.35 -11.09
CA ASP A 90 -0.49 -6.20 -9.96
C ASP A 90 -1.48 -6.10 -8.78
N VAL A 91 -2.27 -5.02 -8.74
CA VAL A 91 -3.10 -4.68 -7.56
C VAL A 91 -4.14 -5.74 -7.25
N ALA A 92 -4.88 -6.25 -8.24
CA ALA A 92 -5.93 -7.24 -7.97
C ALA A 92 -5.37 -8.54 -7.36
N ALA A 93 -4.20 -8.99 -7.81
CA ALA A 93 -3.54 -10.18 -7.25
C ALA A 93 -3.05 -9.90 -5.82
N ALA A 94 -2.43 -8.74 -5.60
CA ALA A 94 -1.95 -8.31 -4.29
C ALA A 94 -3.09 -8.12 -3.28
N ALA A 95 -4.21 -7.50 -3.67
CA ALA A 95 -5.38 -7.31 -2.84
C ALA A 95 -5.98 -8.65 -2.39
N ARG A 96 -6.08 -9.64 -3.28
CA ARG A 96 -6.50 -11.00 -2.90
C ARG A 96 -5.54 -11.67 -1.91
N LEU A 97 -4.23 -11.45 -2.06
CA LEU A 97 -3.23 -11.95 -1.10
C LEU A 97 -3.39 -11.27 0.27
N ALA A 98 -3.57 -9.94 0.29
CA ALA A 98 -3.81 -9.17 1.51
C ALA A 98 -5.09 -9.62 2.22
N ARG A 99 -6.21 -9.73 1.48
CA ARG A 99 -7.49 -10.18 2.02
C ARG A 99 -7.43 -11.60 2.61
N ARG A 100 -6.66 -12.50 2.02
CA ARG A 100 -6.43 -13.84 2.61
C ARG A 100 -5.58 -13.80 3.87
N ALA A 101 -4.68 -12.83 3.99
CA ALA A 101 -3.80 -12.69 5.14
C ALA A 101 -4.49 -12.00 6.34
N THR A 102 -5.56 -11.23 6.11
CA THR A 102 -6.18 -10.45 7.18
C THR A 102 -7.66 -10.08 6.95
N GLY A 103 -8.39 -9.97 8.06
CA GLY A 103 -9.72 -9.33 8.11
C GLY A 103 -9.66 -7.80 8.27
N LYS A 104 -8.48 -7.20 8.31
CA LYS A 104 -8.23 -5.75 8.40
C LYS A 104 -8.42 -5.06 7.04
N LEU A 105 -8.20 -3.74 7.00
CA LEU A 105 -8.32 -2.96 5.77
C LEU A 105 -7.31 -3.44 4.70
N VAL A 106 -7.76 -3.56 3.47
CA VAL A 106 -6.92 -3.77 2.29
C VAL A 106 -6.74 -2.44 1.57
N VAL A 107 -5.51 -1.93 1.60
CA VAL A 107 -5.17 -0.57 1.13
C VAL A 107 -4.39 -0.66 -0.17
N VAL A 108 -4.92 -0.06 -1.25
CA VAL A 108 -4.31 -0.11 -2.58
C VAL A 108 -4.24 1.27 -3.24
N TYR A 109 -3.04 1.68 -3.65
CA TYR A 109 -2.88 2.94 -4.39
C TYR A 109 -1.68 2.83 -5.36
N PRO A 110 -1.89 2.28 -6.57
CA PRO A 110 -0.81 2.02 -7.53
C PRO A 110 -0.31 3.30 -8.19
N ASN A 111 0.76 3.16 -8.97
CA ASN A 111 1.17 4.20 -9.92
C ASN A 111 0.11 4.34 -11.02
N SER A 112 0.18 5.43 -11.77
CA SER A 112 -0.73 5.69 -12.89
C SER A 112 -0.72 4.60 -13.97
N GLY A 113 0.37 3.85 -14.16
CA GLY A 113 0.52 2.83 -15.20
C GLY A 113 1.66 3.11 -16.17
N GLU A 114 2.14 4.36 -16.22
CA GLU A 114 3.39 4.69 -16.89
C GLU A 114 4.57 3.90 -16.29
N VAL A 115 5.57 3.62 -17.12
CA VAL A 115 6.80 2.93 -16.74
C VAL A 115 7.94 3.94 -16.67
N TRP A 116 8.75 3.84 -15.61
CA TRP A 116 9.98 4.63 -15.51
C TRP A 116 11.08 4.03 -16.39
N ASP A 117 11.50 4.78 -17.40
CA ASP A 117 12.67 4.49 -18.21
C ASP A 117 13.90 5.09 -17.52
N ALA A 118 14.69 4.23 -16.87
CA ALA A 118 15.89 4.64 -16.13
C ALA A 118 16.98 5.24 -17.04
N PRO A 119 17.31 4.67 -18.23
CA PRO A 119 18.20 5.30 -19.20
C PRO A 119 17.83 6.73 -19.58
N THR A 120 16.56 6.99 -19.92
CA THR A 120 16.14 8.34 -20.35
C THR A 120 15.68 9.23 -19.21
N ARG A 121 15.53 8.66 -18.00
CA ARG A 121 14.97 9.32 -16.80
C ARG A 121 13.61 9.94 -17.05
N ARG A 122 12.75 9.24 -17.79
CA ARG A 122 11.41 9.70 -18.16
C ARG A 122 10.37 8.63 -17.90
N TRP A 123 9.14 9.07 -17.67
CA TRP A 123 7.97 8.21 -17.66
C TRP A 123 7.48 8.02 -19.10
N THR A 124 7.16 6.78 -19.47
CA THR A 124 6.62 6.41 -20.79
C THR A 124 5.35 5.59 -20.63
N GLY A 125 4.48 5.62 -21.65
CA GLY A 125 3.16 4.97 -21.62
C GLY A 125 2.03 5.93 -21.22
N ASP A 126 0.81 5.39 -21.18
CA ASP A 126 -0.41 6.11 -20.84
C ASP A 126 -0.92 5.72 -19.44
N PRO A 127 -1.60 6.63 -18.72
CA PRO A 127 -2.27 6.29 -17.46
C PRO A 127 -3.30 5.17 -17.65
N ALA A 128 -3.17 4.11 -16.86
CA ALA A 128 -4.01 2.93 -16.83
C ALA A 128 -4.98 2.94 -15.63
N PHE A 129 -5.63 4.07 -15.35
CA PHE A 129 -6.77 4.12 -14.42
C PHE A 129 -8.09 4.01 -15.18
N ASP A 130 -8.49 2.79 -15.49
CA ASP A 130 -9.81 2.49 -16.04
C ASP A 130 -10.76 1.97 -14.94
N SER A 131 -12.04 2.26 -15.11
CA SER A 131 -13.14 1.77 -14.31
C SER A 131 -13.16 0.25 -14.10
N ALA A 132 -12.81 -0.52 -15.14
CA ALA A 132 -12.72 -1.98 -15.05
C ALA A 132 -11.62 -2.44 -14.08
N LEU A 133 -10.49 -1.71 -14.01
CA LEU A 133 -9.41 -2.02 -13.06
C LEU A 133 -9.85 -1.75 -11.63
N VAL A 134 -10.48 -0.60 -11.38
CA VAL A 134 -11.00 -0.27 -10.04
C VAL A 134 -12.03 -1.29 -9.58
N ALA A 135 -12.96 -1.69 -10.46
CA ALA A 135 -13.92 -2.75 -10.16
C ALA A 135 -13.20 -4.07 -9.79
N SER A 136 -12.16 -4.45 -10.54
CA SER A 136 -11.38 -5.64 -10.22
C SER A 136 -10.67 -5.59 -8.86
N TRP A 137 -10.32 -4.39 -8.37
CA TRP A 137 -9.70 -4.20 -7.06
C TRP A 137 -10.73 -4.32 -5.93
N LEU A 138 -11.93 -3.75 -6.13
CA LEU A 138 -13.06 -3.93 -5.22
C LEU A 138 -13.45 -5.40 -5.10
N ASP A 139 -13.60 -6.11 -6.22
CA ASP A 139 -13.88 -7.56 -6.26
C ASP A 139 -12.76 -8.40 -5.60
N ALA A 140 -11.53 -7.89 -5.62
CA ALA A 140 -10.39 -8.49 -4.94
C ALA A 140 -10.35 -8.20 -3.42
N GLY A 141 -11.26 -7.36 -2.93
CA GLY A 141 -11.45 -7.02 -1.53
C GLY A 141 -10.71 -5.78 -1.06
N ALA A 142 -10.38 -4.84 -1.95
CA ALA A 142 -9.80 -3.55 -1.57
C ALA A 142 -10.82 -2.64 -0.87
N ASP A 143 -10.43 -2.07 0.28
CA ASP A 143 -11.27 -1.17 1.08
C ASP A 143 -10.90 0.30 0.89
N VAL A 144 -9.60 0.57 0.73
CA VAL A 144 -9.06 1.92 0.53
C VAL A 144 -8.36 1.96 -0.82
N ILE A 145 -8.85 2.79 -1.73
CA ILE A 145 -8.33 2.92 -3.10
C ILE A 145 -7.84 4.35 -3.32
N GLY A 146 -6.62 4.50 -3.84
CA GLY A 146 -6.03 5.80 -4.17
C GLY A 146 -5.05 5.73 -5.34
N GLY A 147 -4.10 6.66 -5.37
CA GLY A 147 -3.03 6.68 -6.37
C GLY A 147 -1.68 7.10 -5.77
N CYS A 148 -0.60 6.61 -6.37
CA CYS A 148 0.77 6.91 -5.99
C CYS A 148 1.45 7.77 -7.07
N CYS A 149 2.56 7.33 -7.67
CA CYS A 149 3.27 8.14 -8.65
C CYS A 149 2.37 8.48 -9.84
N ARG A 150 2.42 9.74 -10.27
CA ARG A 150 1.77 10.26 -11.48
C ARG A 150 0.24 10.24 -11.47
N VAL A 151 -0.39 9.92 -10.33
CA VAL A 151 -1.84 10.06 -10.15
C VAL A 151 -2.14 11.44 -9.56
N GLY A 152 -2.74 12.32 -10.36
CA GLY A 152 -3.07 13.69 -9.95
C GLY A 152 -4.49 13.86 -9.40
N PRO A 153 -4.85 15.06 -8.89
CA PRO A 153 -6.17 15.34 -8.33
C PRO A 153 -7.34 15.03 -9.27
N ALA A 154 -7.20 15.26 -10.57
CA ALA A 154 -8.24 14.95 -11.55
C ALA A 154 -8.55 13.45 -11.64
N ALA A 155 -7.52 12.60 -11.56
CA ALA A 155 -7.67 11.15 -11.55
C ALA A 155 -8.31 10.68 -10.23
N ILE A 156 -7.91 11.25 -9.09
CA ILE A 156 -8.54 10.97 -7.79
C ILE A 156 -10.02 11.37 -7.80
N ALA A 157 -10.38 12.53 -8.37
CA ALA A 157 -11.78 12.94 -8.49
C ALA A 157 -12.60 12.01 -9.40
N ALA A 158 -11.98 11.48 -10.48
CA ALA A 158 -12.62 10.48 -11.34
C ALA A 158 -12.82 9.15 -10.61
N LEU A 159 -11.83 8.71 -9.82
CA LEU A 159 -11.91 7.53 -8.96
C LEU A 159 -13.02 7.67 -7.92
N ALA A 160 -13.09 8.81 -7.21
CA ALA A 160 -14.14 9.07 -6.23
C ALA A 160 -15.54 8.95 -6.84
N ARG A 161 -15.79 9.62 -7.98
CA ARG A 161 -17.06 9.51 -8.72
C ARG A 161 -17.38 8.09 -9.15
N LEU A 162 -16.37 7.27 -9.44
CA LEU A 162 -16.58 5.88 -9.80
C LEU A 162 -17.01 5.07 -8.57
N LEU A 163 -16.31 5.21 -7.45
CA LEU A 163 -16.61 4.48 -6.21
C LEU A 163 -17.99 4.84 -5.63
N GLU A 164 -18.40 6.12 -5.72
CA GLU A 164 -19.75 6.56 -5.31
C GLU A 164 -20.87 5.84 -6.09
N ARG A 165 -20.64 5.51 -7.37
CA ARG A 165 -21.62 4.79 -8.21
C ARG A 165 -21.67 3.30 -7.93
N THR A 166 -20.58 2.72 -7.45
CA THR A 166 -20.50 1.28 -7.16
C THR A 166 -21.14 0.91 -5.82
N GLY A 167 -21.45 1.91 -4.97
CA GLY A 167 -22.05 1.74 -3.65
C GLY A 167 -21.12 1.09 -2.62
N PRO A 168 -21.34 1.28 -1.30
CA PRO A 168 -20.66 0.48 -0.30
C PRO A 168 -21.19 -0.96 -0.38
N GLY A 169 -20.30 -1.93 -0.63
CA GLY A 169 -20.58 -3.35 -0.45
C GLY A 169 -20.68 -3.73 1.02
#